data_AF-A0AAN6XPP9-F1
#
_entry.id   AF-A0AAN6XPP9-F1
#
_cell.length_a   1.000
_cell.length_b   1.000
_cell.length_c   1.000
_cell.angle_alpha   90.00
_cell.angle_beta   90.00
_cell.angle_gamma   90.00
#
_symmetry.space_group_name_H-M   'P 1'
#
loop_
_entity.id
_entity.type
_entity.pdbx_description
1 polymer ?
#
loop_
_entity_poly.entity_id
_entity_poly.type
_entity_poly.pdbx_seq_one_letter_code
_entity_poly.pdbx_strand_id
1 'polypeptide(L)'
;MDNICDDSPTQPFSTSGSREVGELDGDKRNDLTDRLDHGDDPDSPAVHNSSDDDRYCKMDLTDRTGVVVWEDSTGQMQHTSELRMDLHVDAPRDRAIFVLHGSAFVKGGKPNKVNLYLFIHPEHVDSVEFNNNMAPPQLATQAEPARSFISLRFTMTQPPSLVAPKNRPLVPKARSEGLLDTMKALALVQNVTIYLSMLQLLPEIRHQLSLLPLVFLFNDLKTDERWATIQRLYHGAGGEVIKIGQAVAAAIPSLGYDTPIQQTLEPEEDSLPPPYVEKSPLQGAMQVFASSGGHVQTSFSVAAGPGPSSRKRRRTSEPSSASTTHKQILLNFGQVVRRNAELEIRVERLEKMLQESGARTPCRYNTEEVEHIMGHVNDRIDDQLTGVHIELEDKVMEGTERLLEEKTEETQRQLWDGIRDGLREEMREDLMEEMREELKEHIRDELIEKMRNEVKQELMAELKMEFFREMAQSMMSMASGSNEKARMSLENTRSL
;
A
#
# COMPACT_ATOMS: atom_id res chain seq x y z
N MET A 1 -44.58 2.74 -58.73
CA MET A 1 -45.43 1.59 -59.09
C MET A 1 -44.53 0.38 -59.07
N ASP A 2 -44.53 -0.55 -58.13
CA ASP A 2 -45.26 -0.78 -56.87
C ASP A 2 -44.27 -1.56 -55.96
N ASN A 3 -43.92 -1.03 -54.79
CA ASN A 3 -44.36 -1.51 -53.48
C ASN A 3 -44.60 -3.03 -53.36
N ILE A 4 -43.63 -3.74 -52.76
CA ILE A 4 -43.88 -4.90 -51.91
C ILE A 4 -43.06 -4.71 -50.64
N CYS A 5 -43.80 -4.48 -49.55
CA CYS A 5 -43.37 -4.52 -48.16
C CYS A 5 -43.34 -5.97 -47.64
N ASP A 6 -42.90 -6.07 -46.39
CA ASP A 6 -43.08 -7.15 -45.41
C ASP A 6 -41.96 -8.20 -45.38
N ASP A 7 -41.51 -8.68 -44.22
CA ASP A 7 -41.51 -8.22 -42.82
C ASP A 7 -40.79 -9.37 -42.09
N SER A 8 -39.85 -9.10 -41.19
CA SER A 8 -39.43 -10.06 -40.14
C SER A 8 -38.39 -9.46 -39.19
N PRO A 9 -38.38 -9.87 -37.91
CA PRO A 9 -38.61 -8.94 -36.82
C PRO A 9 -37.44 -8.77 -35.85
N THR A 10 -37.42 -7.59 -35.25
CA THR A 10 -36.58 -7.11 -34.15
C THR A 10 -36.81 -7.93 -32.88
N GLN A 11 -35.73 -8.42 -32.27
CA GLN A 11 -35.78 -9.08 -30.96
C GLN A 11 -36.03 -8.07 -29.83
N PRO A 12 -36.89 -8.39 -28.83
CA PRO A 12 -37.06 -7.55 -27.66
C PRO A 12 -36.09 -7.90 -26.53
N PHE A 13 -35.63 -6.84 -25.87
CA PHE A 13 -34.94 -6.80 -24.59
C PHE A 13 -35.64 -7.64 -23.52
N SER A 14 -34.87 -8.46 -22.80
CA SER A 14 -35.29 -9.06 -21.54
C SER A 14 -34.64 -8.31 -20.37
N THR A 15 -35.43 -7.43 -19.75
CA THR A 15 -35.22 -6.93 -18.39
C THR A 15 -35.75 -7.98 -17.41
N SER A 16 -34.87 -8.47 -16.55
CA SER A 16 -35.21 -9.15 -15.29
C SER A 16 -34.71 -8.23 -14.18
N GLY A 17 -35.45 -7.88 -13.14
CA GLY A 17 -36.66 -8.44 -12.57
C GLY A 17 -36.50 -8.20 -11.07
N SER A 18 -37.07 -7.11 -10.58
CA SER A 18 -37.00 -6.63 -9.19
C SER A 18 -37.42 -7.73 -8.23
N ARG A 19 -36.56 -8.05 -7.26
CA ARG A 19 -36.86 -9.01 -6.20
C ARG A 19 -37.59 -8.29 -5.07
N GLU A 20 -38.78 -8.80 -4.80
CA GLU A 20 -39.74 -8.35 -3.82
C GLU A 20 -39.18 -8.28 -2.39
N VAL A 21 -39.61 -7.21 -1.72
CA VAL A 21 -39.52 -6.98 -0.28
C VAL A 21 -40.50 -7.92 0.41
N GLY A 22 -39.98 -8.94 1.10
CA GLY A 22 -40.74 -9.80 1.98
C GLY A 22 -40.71 -9.24 3.41
N GLU A 23 -41.74 -8.48 3.74
CA GLU A 23 -42.16 -8.10 5.08
C GLU A 23 -42.55 -9.37 5.84
N LEU A 24 -41.84 -9.70 6.93
CA LEU A 24 -42.29 -10.68 7.91
C LEU A 24 -42.14 -10.08 9.31
N ASP A 25 -43.29 -9.60 9.78
CA ASP A 25 -43.65 -9.46 11.18
C ASP A 25 -43.37 -10.76 11.95
N GLY A 26 -42.77 -10.62 13.13
CA GLY A 26 -42.37 -11.74 13.98
C GLY A 26 -42.09 -11.30 15.41
N ASP A 27 -43.07 -10.65 16.01
CA ASP A 27 -43.19 -10.31 17.43
C ASP A 27 -42.94 -11.54 18.34
N LYS A 28 -41.86 -11.51 19.14
CA LYS A 28 -41.72 -12.32 20.37
C LYS A 28 -40.92 -11.55 21.42
N ARG A 29 -41.63 -10.69 22.16
CA ARG A 29 -41.32 -10.35 23.55
C ARG A 29 -41.73 -11.53 24.45
N ASN A 30 -40.86 -11.93 25.38
CA ASN A 30 -41.13 -12.10 26.83
C ASN A 30 -40.06 -12.95 27.54
N ASP A 31 -39.88 -12.63 28.83
CA ASP A 31 -39.09 -13.26 29.91
C ASP A 31 -37.57 -13.04 29.88
N LEU A 32 -36.92 -12.21 30.72
CA LEU A 32 -37.20 -11.79 32.11
C LEU A 32 -37.33 -12.95 33.11
N THR A 33 -36.18 -13.49 33.54
CA THR A 33 -35.85 -13.84 34.94
C THR A 33 -34.32 -13.88 35.02
N ASP A 34 -33.67 -12.89 35.62
CA ASP A 34 -33.45 -12.75 37.07
C ASP A 34 -32.58 -13.90 37.63
N ARG A 35 -31.26 -13.71 37.56
CA ARG A 35 -30.27 -14.37 38.42
C ARG A 35 -29.08 -13.44 38.63
N LEU A 36 -29.29 -12.49 39.53
CA LEU A 36 -28.23 -11.93 40.36
C LEU A 36 -27.76 -13.06 41.30
N ASP A 37 -26.49 -13.46 41.19
CA ASP A 37 -25.80 -14.05 42.33
C ASP A 37 -24.46 -13.34 42.49
N HIS A 38 -24.33 -12.71 43.66
CA HIS A 38 -23.17 -11.99 44.14
C HIS A 38 -22.16 -13.02 44.65
N GLY A 39 -20.98 -13.04 44.04
CA GLY A 39 -19.79 -13.67 44.59
C GLY A 39 -18.66 -12.65 44.63
N ASP A 40 -18.63 -11.84 45.68
CA ASP A 40 -17.48 -11.02 46.05
C ASP A 40 -16.35 -11.95 46.56
N ASP A 41 -15.38 -12.24 45.70
CA ASP A 41 -14.07 -12.80 46.09
C ASP A 41 -12.99 -11.73 45.82
N PRO A 42 -12.60 -10.93 46.82
CA PRO A 42 -11.52 -9.99 46.71
C PRO A 42 -10.24 -10.67 47.22
N ASP A 43 -9.51 -11.35 46.33
CA ASP A 43 -8.06 -11.65 46.48
C ASP A 43 -7.53 -12.55 45.34
N SER A 44 -7.77 -12.15 44.09
CA SER A 44 -7.02 -12.70 42.95
C SER A 44 -6.02 -11.64 42.46
N PRO A 45 -4.70 -11.89 42.57
CA PRO A 45 -3.72 -10.95 42.04
C PRO A 45 -3.93 -10.82 40.54
N ALA A 46 -4.11 -9.59 40.07
CA ALA A 46 -4.20 -9.23 38.67
C ALA A 46 -2.92 -9.68 37.94
N VAL A 47 -2.93 -10.91 37.43
CA VAL A 47 -2.01 -11.35 36.40
C VAL A 47 -2.42 -10.60 35.15
N HIS A 48 -1.65 -9.58 34.80
CA HIS A 48 -1.72 -8.93 33.50
C HIS A 48 -1.52 -9.99 32.40
N ASN A 49 -2.63 -10.50 31.86
CA ASN A 49 -2.68 -11.37 30.68
C ASN A 49 -2.38 -10.53 29.42
N SER A 50 -1.17 -9.98 29.33
CA SER A 50 -0.69 -9.12 28.24
C SER A 50 0.05 -9.91 27.14
N SER A 51 -0.11 -11.23 27.06
CA SER A 51 0.75 -12.08 26.23
C SER A 51 -0.02 -13.12 25.41
N ASP A 52 -1.27 -12.83 25.03
CA ASP A 52 -2.06 -13.71 24.17
C ASP A 52 -2.23 -13.20 22.73
N ASP A 53 -1.93 -11.93 22.45
CA ASP A 53 -2.10 -11.35 21.11
C ASP A 53 -1.09 -11.89 20.08
N ASP A 54 0.13 -12.27 20.52
CA ASP A 54 1.18 -12.76 19.62
C ASP A 54 0.80 -14.09 18.93
N ARG A 55 -0.22 -14.81 19.44
CA ARG A 55 -0.71 -16.07 18.87
C ARG A 55 -1.78 -15.87 17.78
N TYR A 56 -2.27 -14.64 17.57
CA TYR A 56 -3.32 -14.33 16.61
C TYR A 56 -2.80 -13.66 15.33
N CYS A 57 -1.61 -14.05 14.86
CA CYS A 57 -1.14 -13.59 13.56
C CYS A 57 -1.98 -14.19 12.42
N LYS A 58 -2.87 -13.36 11.87
CA LYS A 58 -3.67 -13.70 10.68
C LYS A 58 -3.53 -12.62 9.63
N MET A 59 -2.94 -13.00 8.51
CA MET A 59 -2.54 -12.07 7.45
C MET A 59 -2.95 -12.61 6.08
N ASP A 60 -3.46 -11.71 5.26
CA ASP A 60 -3.90 -11.98 3.89
C ASP A 60 -3.38 -10.87 2.97
N LEU A 61 -2.31 -11.16 2.25
CA LEU A 61 -1.70 -10.28 1.26
C LEU A 61 -1.79 -10.93 -0.10
N THR A 62 -2.42 -10.22 -1.03
CA THR A 62 -2.51 -10.66 -2.43
C THR A 62 -1.95 -9.61 -3.36
N ASP A 63 -1.34 -10.07 -4.45
CA ASP A 63 -0.94 -9.28 -5.61
C ASP A 63 0.01 -8.12 -5.27
N ARG A 64 0.92 -8.35 -4.30
CA ARG A 64 1.87 -7.32 -3.85
C ARG A 64 3.09 -7.29 -4.75
N THR A 65 3.43 -6.10 -5.25
CA THR A 65 4.67 -5.90 -5.97
C THR A 65 5.84 -5.89 -5.00
N GLY A 66 6.96 -6.46 -5.42
CA GLY A 66 8.16 -6.53 -4.61
C GLY A 66 9.40 -6.79 -5.46
N VAL A 67 10.56 -6.58 -4.86
CA VAL A 67 11.84 -6.96 -5.47
C VAL A 67 12.27 -8.27 -4.82
N VAL A 68 12.42 -9.32 -5.63
CA VAL A 68 12.93 -10.62 -5.17
C VAL A 68 14.42 -10.65 -5.45
N VAL A 69 15.21 -11.00 -4.46
CA VAL A 69 16.68 -11.07 -4.52
C VAL A 69 17.11 -12.46 -4.08
N TRP A 70 18.03 -13.07 -4.82
CA TRP A 70 18.59 -14.38 -4.51
C TRP A 70 20.04 -14.46 -4.96
N GLU A 71 20.77 -15.44 -4.42
CA GLU A 71 22.11 -15.78 -4.86
C GLU A 71 22.02 -16.93 -5.87
N ASP A 72 22.59 -16.77 -7.05
CA ASP A 72 22.60 -17.83 -8.05
C ASP A 72 23.68 -18.90 -7.76
N SER A 73 23.74 -19.95 -8.58
CA SER A 73 24.73 -21.02 -8.43
C SER A 73 26.19 -20.57 -8.57
N THR A 74 26.44 -19.35 -9.06
CA THR A 74 27.77 -18.76 -9.20
C THR A 74 28.16 -17.88 -8.00
N GLY A 75 27.26 -17.71 -7.03
CA GLY A 75 27.43 -16.81 -5.90
C GLY A 75 27.15 -15.34 -6.25
N GLN A 76 26.55 -15.07 -7.41
CA GLN A 76 26.20 -13.71 -7.81
C GLN A 76 24.79 -13.37 -7.34
N MET A 77 24.64 -12.15 -6.82
CA MET A 77 23.35 -11.65 -6.37
C MET A 77 22.52 -11.24 -7.58
N GLN A 78 21.44 -11.98 -7.82
CA GLN A 78 20.44 -11.70 -8.83
C GLN A 78 19.20 -11.08 -8.19
N HIS A 79 18.41 -10.39 -8.99
CA HIS A 79 17.18 -9.78 -8.53
C HIS A 79 16.17 -9.66 -9.67
N THR A 80 14.89 -9.52 -9.31
CA THR A 80 13.81 -9.22 -10.26
C THR A 80 12.70 -8.42 -9.57
N SER A 81 12.08 -7.50 -10.31
CA SER A 81 10.89 -6.75 -9.91
C SER A 81 9.63 -7.17 -10.70
N GLU A 82 9.75 -8.18 -11.57
CA GLU A 82 8.64 -8.64 -12.43
C GLU A 82 7.66 -9.56 -11.70
N LEU A 83 7.98 -9.93 -10.46
CA LEU A 83 7.22 -10.89 -9.67
C LEU A 83 6.30 -10.19 -8.68
N ARG A 84 5.16 -10.83 -8.45
CA ARG A 84 4.19 -10.44 -7.43
C ARG A 84 4.12 -11.51 -6.36
N MET A 85 3.78 -11.11 -5.15
CA MET A 85 3.73 -11.97 -3.97
C MET A 85 2.31 -12.05 -3.42
N ASP A 86 1.88 -13.27 -3.15
CA ASP A 86 0.77 -13.59 -2.27
C ASP A 86 1.32 -14.23 -0.98
N LEU A 87 0.77 -13.83 0.16
CA LEU A 87 1.13 -14.34 1.48
C LEU A 87 -0.16 -14.52 2.27
N HIS A 88 -0.44 -15.76 2.66
CA HIS A 88 -1.57 -16.10 3.52
C HIS A 88 -1.05 -16.83 4.75
N VAL A 89 -1.32 -16.29 5.94
CA VAL A 89 -0.93 -16.90 7.22
C VAL A 89 -2.13 -16.86 8.16
N ASP A 90 -2.47 -18.02 8.72
CA ASP A 90 -3.51 -18.22 9.73
C ASP A 90 -2.88 -19.03 10.87
N ALA A 91 -2.10 -18.33 11.71
CA ALA A 91 -1.35 -18.94 12.82
C ALA A 91 -2.26 -19.72 13.79
N PRO A 92 -3.48 -19.26 14.15
CA PRO A 92 -4.39 -20.04 15.00
C PRO A 92 -4.81 -21.39 14.42
N ARG A 93 -4.64 -21.61 13.11
CA ARG A 93 -4.94 -22.87 12.43
C ARG A 93 -3.69 -23.61 11.97
N ASP A 94 -2.51 -23.13 12.33
CA ASP A 94 -1.22 -23.64 11.85
C ASP A 94 -1.17 -23.75 10.33
N ARG A 95 -1.68 -22.73 9.63
CA ARG A 95 -1.78 -22.72 8.16
C ARG A 95 -1.05 -21.53 7.56
N ALA A 96 -0.27 -21.78 6.52
CA ALA A 96 0.33 -20.73 5.72
C ALA A 96 0.55 -21.15 4.27
N ILE A 97 0.70 -20.17 3.38
CA ILE A 97 1.30 -20.37 2.05
C ILE A 97 1.90 -19.05 1.57
N PHE A 98 3.03 -19.13 0.86
CA PHE A 98 3.62 -18.00 0.16
C PHE A 98 3.75 -18.35 -1.31
N VAL A 99 3.33 -17.44 -2.18
CA VAL A 99 3.31 -17.66 -3.63
C VAL A 99 3.96 -16.48 -4.31
N LEU A 100 5.00 -16.74 -5.10
CA LEU A 100 5.50 -15.76 -6.05
C LEU A 100 4.89 -16.07 -7.41
N HIS A 101 4.37 -15.08 -8.12
CA HIS A 101 3.76 -15.31 -9.42
C HIS A 101 4.10 -14.20 -10.42
N GLY A 102 4.09 -14.58 -11.70
CA GLY A 102 4.42 -13.70 -12.82
C GLY A 102 3.70 -14.13 -14.09
N SER A 103 3.48 -13.21 -15.01
CA SER A 103 2.81 -13.51 -16.28
C SER A 103 3.81 -13.66 -17.42
N ALA A 104 3.93 -14.87 -17.98
CA ALA A 104 4.76 -15.15 -19.14
C ALA A 104 3.92 -15.26 -20.43
N PHE A 105 4.48 -14.81 -21.54
CA PHE A 105 3.90 -15.02 -22.87
C PHE A 105 4.52 -16.24 -23.53
N VAL A 106 3.68 -17.21 -23.90
CA VAL A 106 4.10 -18.47 -24.51
C VAL A 106 3.68 -18.55 -25.98
N LYS A 107 4.45 -19.29 -26.78
CA LYS A 107 4.14 -19.60 -28.18
C LYS A 107 3.08 -20.72 -28.24
N GLY A 108 2.26 -20.71 -29.29
CA GLY A 108 1.45 -21.88 -29.67
C GLY A 108 0.17 -22.17 -28.85
N GLY A 109 -0.45 -21.18 -28.19
CA GLY A 109 -1.78 -21.41 -27.59
C GLY A 109 -2.49 -20.13 -27.14
N LYS A 110 -3.84 -20.13 -27.14
CA LYS A 110 -4.67 -19.04 -26.60
C LYS A 110 -5.21 -19.43 -25.21
N PRO A 111 -5.16 -18.54 -24.20
CA PRO A 111 -4.55 -17.22 -24.23
C PRO A 111 -3.02 -17.28 -24.31
N ASN A 112 -2.40 -16.32 -25.02
CA ASN A 112 -0.93 -16.27 -25.17
C ASN A 112 -0.22 -15.91 -23.86
N LYS A 113 -0.93 -15.25 -22.94
CA LYS A 113 -0.46 -14.89 -21.59
C LYS A 113 -0.84 -16.00 -20.62
N VAL A 114 0.13 -16.46 -19.84
CA VAL A 114 -0.01 -17.54 -18.87
C VAL A 114 0.63 -17.08 -17.56
N ASN A 115 -0.05 -17.30 -16.44
CA ASN A 115 0.54 -17.05 -15.13
C ASN A 115 1.38 -18.25 -14.69
N LEU A 116 2.56 -17.99 -14.18
CA LEU A 116 3.44 -18.98 -13.56
C LEU A 116 3.42 -18.72 -12.06
N TYR A 117 3.43 -19.79 -11.27
CA TYR A 117 3.37 -19.72 -9.81
C TYR A 117 4.55 -20.46 -9.22
N LEU A 118 5.15 -19.90 -8.20
CA LEU A 118 6.24 -20.48 -7.44
C LEU A 118 5.76 -20.60 -5.99
N PHE A 119 5.42 -21.82 -5.59
CA PHE A 119 4.89 -22.11 -4.26
C PHE A 119 6.04 -22.34 -3.28
N ILE A 120 6.07 -21.54 -2.22
CA ILE A 120 6.94 -21.72 -1.06
C ILE A 120 6.06 -22.33 0.04
N HIS A 121 6.29 -23.60 0.30
CA HIS A 121 5.55 -24.37 1.30
C HIS A 121 6.13 -24.11 2.69
N PRO A 122 5.31 -23.75 3.70
CA PRO A 122 5.81 -23.45 5.05
C PRO A 122 6.56 -24.64 5.67
N GLU A 123 6.15 -25.88 5.39
CA GLU A 123 6.85 -27.09 5.86
C GLU A 123 8.29 -27.22 5.33
N HIS A 124 8.66 -26.47 4.30
CA HIS A 124 10.00 -26.44 3.72
C HIS A 124 10.79 -25.22 4.15
N VAL A 125 10.20 -24.28 4.90
CA VAL A 125 10.88 -23.08 5.39
C VAL A 125 11.51 -23.41 6.74
N ASP A 126 12.83 -23.24 6.83
CA ASP A 126 13.62 -23.43 8.05
C ASP A 126 13.54 -22.19 8.96
N SER A 127 13.69 -21.01 8.36
CA SER A 127 13.57 -19.74 9.08
C SER A 127 13.12 -18.61 8.16
N VAL A 128 12.47 -17.62 8.78
CA VAL A 128 12.15 -16.34 8.14
C VAL A 128 12.73 -15.22 8.98
N GLU A 129 13.54 -14.36 8.35
CA GLU A 129 14.05 -13.15 8.97
C GLU A 129 13.26 -11.93 8.47
N PHE A 130 12.89 -11.03 9.39
CA PHE A 130 12.24 -9.76 9.10
C PHE A 130 13.19 -8.60 9.37
N ASN A 131 13.27 -7.65 8.44
CA ASN A 131 14.00 -6.40 8.64
C ASN A 131 13.26 -5.24 7.95
N ASN A 132 13.16 -4.10 8.61
CA ASN A 132 12.43 -2.91 8.15
C ASN A 132 13.34 -1.75 7.70
N ASN A 133 14.66 -1.94 7.74
CA ASN A 133 15.65 -0.89 7.51
C ASN A 133 16.62 -1.26 6.37
N MET A 134 16.25 -2.20 5.51
CA MET A 134 17.09 -2.63 4.39
C MET A 134 16.46 -2.26 3.06
N ALA A 135 17.18 -1.45 2.29
CA ALA A 135 16.89 -1.25 0.88
C ALA A 135 17.35 -2.46 0.05
N PRO A 136 16.71 -2.72 -1.11
CA PRO A 136 17.23 -3.67 -2.08
C PRO A 136 18.65 -3.25 -2.53
N PRO A 137 19.58 -4.19 -2.72
CA PRO A 137 20.98 -3.89 -3.07
C PRO A 137 21.18 -2.95 -4.27
N GLN A 138 20.25 -2.99 -5.24
CA GLN A 138 20.36 -2.17 -6.45
C GLN A 138 19.88 -0.73 -6.28
N LEU A 139 18.83 -0.50 -5.48
CA LEU A 139 18.27 0.83 -5.27
C LEU A 139 19.16 1.69 -4.37
N ALA A 140 20.14 1.11 -3.67
CA ALA A 140 21.11 1.86 -2.86
C ALA A 140 21.92 2.89 -3.67
N THR A 141 21.99 2.77 -5.00
CA THR A 141 22.70 3.71 -5.88
C THR A 141 21.83 4.92 -6.27
N GLN A 142 20.51 4.80 -6.18
CA GLN A 142 19.59 5.91 -6.42
C GLN A 142 19.17 6.50 -5.07
N ALA A 143 19.10 7.83 -4.97
CA ALA A 143 18.92 8.57 -3.72
C ALA A 143 17.52 8.42 -3.06
N GLU A 144 16.83 7.31 -3.29
CA GLU A 144 15.61 6.94 -2.59
C GLU A 144 15.98 6.55 -1.14
N PRO A 145 15.35 7.15 -0.11
CA PRO A 145 15.71 6.86 1.27
C PRO A 145 15.42 5.39 1.57
N ALA A 146 16.44 4.66 2.03
CA ALA A 146 16.40 3.23 2.39
C ALA A 146 15.35 2.81 3.45
N ARG A 147 14.49 3.74 3.88
CA ARG A 147 13.45 3.59 4.89
C ARG A 147 12.07 3.27 4.31
N SER A 148 11.99 2.78 3.08
CA SER A 148 10.72 2.54 2.40
C SER A 148 10.41 1.06 2.14
N PHE A 149 11.27 0.13 2.59
CA PHE A 149 11.09 -1.31 2.32
C PHE A 149 11.11 -2.18 3.57
N ILE A 150 10.30 -3.23 3.56
CA ILE A 150 10.38 -4.38 4.46
C ILE A 150 11.02 -5.53 3.69
N SER A 151 12.03 -6.18 4.26
CA SER A 151 12.63 -7.39 3.70
C SER A 151 12.22 -8.61 4.51
N LEU A 152 11.77 -9.63 3.81
CA LEU A 152 11.50 -10.97 4.32
C LEU A 152 12.51 -11.93 3.69
N ARG A 153 13.44 -12.47 4.48
CA ARG A 153 14.41 -13.45 4.00
C ARG A 153 13.97 -14.84 4.42
N PHE A 154 13.72 -15.69 3.43
CA PHE A 154 13.35 -17.09 3.59
C PHE A 154 14.60 -17.94 3.42
N THR A 155 14.88 -18.79 4.40
CA THR A 155 15.84 -19.89 4.30
C THR A 155 15.05 -21.20 4.35
N MET A 156 15.26 -22.06 3.35
CA MET A 156 14.41 -23.21 3.09
C MET A 156 15.21 -24.51 3.02
N THR A 157 14.65 -25.60 3.53
CA THR A 157 15.20 -26.96 3.41
C THR A 157 15.01 -27.54 2.02
N GLN A 158 13.90 -27.19 1.35
CA GLN A 158 13.61 -27.56 -0.04
C GLN A 158 13.32 -26.32 -0.87
N PRO A 159 13.73 -26.30 -2.15
CA PRO A 159 13.47 -25.15 -3.01
C PRO A 159 11.97 -25.01 -3.33
N PRO A 160 11.53 -23.82 -3.77
CA PRO A 160 10.15 -23.58 -4.14
C PRO A 160 9.67 -24.41 -5.34
N SER A 161 8.38 -24.74 -5.38
CA SER A 161 7.78 -25.54 -6.46
C SER A 161 7.24 -24.66 -7.57
N LEU A 162 7.84 -24.74 -8.77
CA LEU A 162 7.35 -24.04 -9.97
C LEU A 162 6.16 -24.79 -10.57
N VAL A 163 5.00 -24.13 -10.63
CA VAL A 163 3.75 -24.65 -11.15
C VAL A 163 3.35 -23.89 -12.42
N ALA A 164 2.97 -24.65 -13.44
CA ALA A 164 2.55 -24.16 -14.74
C ALA A 164 1.27 -24.86 -15.22
N PRO A 165 0.59 -24.39 -16.29
CA PRO A 165 -0.59 -25.07 -16.80
C PRO A 165 -0.26 -26.48 -17.29
N LYS A 166 -1.11 -27.43 -16.90
CA LYS A 166 -0.98 -28.82 -17.34
C LYS A 166 -1.15 -28.95 -18.85
N ASN A 167 -0.44 -29.88 -19.47
CA ASN A 167 -0.52 -30.23 -20.90
C ASN A 167 -0.18 -29.08 -21.88
N ARG A 168 0.49 -28.02 -21.42
CA ARG A 168 0.85 -26.89 -22.27
C ARG A 168 2.36 -26.73 -22.34
N PRO A 169 2.98 -26.87 -23.52
CA PRO A 169 4.42 -26.66 -23.65
C PRO A 169 4.74 -25.19 -23.35
N LEU A 170 5.59 -24.98 -22.34
CA LEU A 170 6.08 -23.66 -21.98
C LEU A 170 7.23 -23.25 -22.90
N VAL A 171 6.90 -22.91 -24.14
CA VAL A 171 7.86 -22.27 -25.05
C VAL A 171 7.68 -20.76 -24.94
N PRO A 172 8.54 -20.04 -24.20
CA PRO A 172 8.37 -18.60 -24.03
C PRO A 172 8.55 -17.87 -25.37
N LYS A 173 7.87 -16.72 -25.51
CA LYS A 173 8.24 -15.69 -26.49
C LYS A 173 9.48 -14.96 -25.96
N ALA A 174 10.27 -14.36 -26.87
CA ALA A 174 11.51 -13.64 -26.53
C ALA A 174 11.35 -12.67 -25.35
N ARG A 175 10.21 -11.96 -25.28
CA ARG A 175 9.92 -11.00 -24.19
C ARG A 175 9.70 -11.61 -22.79
N SER A 176 9.42 -12.91 -22.68
CA SER A 176 9.16 -13.59 -21.41
C SER A 176 10.17 -14.70 -21.13
N GLU A 177 11.22 -14.76 -21.94
CA GLU A 177 12.33 -15.69 -21.75
C GLU A 177 13.05 -15.39 -20.44
N GLY A 178 13.41 -14.12 -20.20
CA GLY A 178 14.04 -13.68 -18.95
C GLY A 178 13.21 -13.99 -17.69
N LEU A 179 11.89 -13.76 -17.73
CA LEU A 179 10.99 -14.09 -16.63
C LEU A 179 10.93 -15.59 -16.35
N LEU A 180 10.82 -16.41 -17.40
CA LEU A 180 10.76 -17.86 -17.25
C LEU A 180 12.08 -18.42 -16.71
N ASP A 181 13.20 -17.91 -17.18
CA ASP A 181 14.52 -18.32 -16.70
C ASP A 181 14.76 -17.86 -15.26
N THR A 182 14.27 -16.68 -14.89
CA THR A 182 14.25 -16.19 -13.50
C THR A 182 13.41 -17.10 -12.60
N MET A 183 12.20 -17.47 -13.03
CA MET A 183 11.32 -18.40 -12.31
C MET A 183 11.97 -19.79 -12.13
N LYS A 184 12.67 -20.29 -13.16
CA LYS A 184 13.42 -21.55 -13.06
C LYS A 184 14.60 -21.43 -12.11
N ALA A 185 15.35 -20.32 -12.14
CA ALA A 185 16.46 -20.09 -11.22
C ALA A 185 15.97 -20.01 -9.76
N LEU A 186 14.88 -19.28 -9.50
CA LEU A 186 14.27 -19.18 -8.18
C LEU A 186 13.76 -20.52 -7.64
N ALA A 187 13.30 -21.41 -8.52
CA ALA A 187 12.88 -22.77 -8.15
C ALA A 187 14.05 -23.73 -7.84
N LEU A 188 15.30 -23.27 -7.95
CA LEU A 188 16.50 -24.03 -7.59
C LEU A 188 17.19 -23.51 -6.33
N VAL A 189 16.83 -22.32 -5.83
CA VAL A 189 17.48 -21.71 -4.67
C VAL A 189 16.74 -21.98 -3.37
N GLN A 190 17.50 -22.04 -2.29
CA GLN A 190 17.00 -22.25 -0.93
C GLN A 190 16.95 -20.96 -0.10
N ASN A 191 17.60 -19.90 -0.57
CA ASN A 191 17.64 -18.60 0.10
C ASN A 191 17.08 -17.54 -0.83
N VAL A 192 16.00 -16.89 -0.41
CA VAL A 192 15.33 -15.84 -1.17
C VAL A 192 14.99 -14.70 -0.23
N THR A 193 15.30 -13.47 -0.63
CA THR A 193 14.89 -12.26 0.09
C THR A 193 13.87 -11.50 -0.74
N ILE A 194 12.71 -11.21 -0.16
CA ILE A 194 11.64 -10.46 -0.81
C ILE A 194 11.52 -9.10 -0.15
N TYR A 195 11.67 -8.04 -0.93
CA TYR A 195 11.51 -6.66 -0.49
C TYR A 195 10.13 -6.14 -0.89
N LEU A 196 9.35 -5.72 0.08
CA LEU A 196 8.01 -5.16 -0.09
C LEU A 196 8.02 -3.66 0.22
N SER A 197 7.35 -2.85 -0.59
CA SER A 197 7.24 -1.41 -0.35
C SER A 197 6.36 -1.11 0.87
N MET A 198 6.91 -0.43 1.88
CA MET A 198 6.17 -0.02 3.08
C MET A 198 5.05 0.97 2.75
N LEU A 199 5.21 1.80 1.72
CA LEU A 199 4.19 2.79 1.33
C LEU A 199 2.91 2.12 0.86
N GLN A 200 3.00 0.90 0.32
CA GLN A 200 1.86 0.13 -0.19
C GLN A 200 1.22 -0.79 0.86
N LEU A 201 1.79 -0.87 2.07
CA LEU A 201 1.33 -1.74 3.15
C LEU A 201 0.64 -0.92 4.26
N LEU A 202 -0.50 -1.40 4.75
CA LEU A 202 -1.16 -0.83 5.93
C LEU A 202 -0.30 -1.05 7.19
N PRO A 203 -0.31 -0.12 8.17
CA PRO A 203 0.48 -0.26 9.39
C PRO A 203 0.25 -1.59 10.13
N GLU A 204 -0.99 -2.06 10.19
CA GLU A 204 -1.37 -3.35 10.79
C GLU A 204 -0.64 -4.52 10.12
N ILE A 205 -0.64 -4.56 8.79
CA ILE A 205 0.07 -5.59 8.01
C ILE A 205 1.58 -5.52 8.29
N ARG A 206 2.16 -4.32 8.42
CA ARG A 206 3.59 -4.18 8.74
C ARG A 206 3.92 -4.78 10.10
N HIS A 207 3.05 -4.58 11.09
CA HIS A 207 3.19 -5.18 12.40
C HIS A 207 3.06 -6.71 12.32
N GLN A 208 2.04 -7.23 11.63
CA GLN A 208 1.87 -8.68 11.45
C GLN A 208 3.05 -9.34 10.71
N LEU A 209 3.62 -8.68 9.70
CA LEU A 209 4.84 -9.12 9.03
C LEU A 209 6.04 -9.19 9.99
N SER A 210 6.13 -8.27 10.95
CA SER A 210 7.19 -8.29 11.97
C SER A 210 7.07 -9.47 12.95
N LEU A 211 5.86 -10.03 13.12
CA LEU A 211 5.60 -11.21 13.94
C LEU A 211 5.91 -12.52 13.21
N LEU A 212 6.04 -12.50 11.89
CA LEU A 212 6.18 -13.70 11.07
C LEU A 212 7.37 -14.61 11.47
N PRO A 213 8.57 -14.09 11.81
CA PRO A 213 9.65 -14.91 12.36
C PRO A 213 9.25 -15.68 13.63
N LEU A 214 8.47 -15.04 14.53
CA LEU A 214 8.01 -15.69 15.76
C LEU A 214 6.99 -16.78 15.45
N VAL A 215 6.10 -16.57 14.48
CA VAL A 215 5.11 -17.59 14.08
C VAL A 215 5.81 -18.88 13.62
N PHE A 216 6.90 -18.78 12.86
CA PHE A 216 7.70 -19.94 12.43
C PHE A 216 8.49 -20.60 13.56
N LEU A 217 8.88 -19.85 14.59
CA LEU A 217 9.58 -20.40 15.74
C LEU A 217 8.66 -21.20 16.67
N PHE A 218 7.39 -20.82 16.76
CA PHE A 218 6.46 -21.41 17.73
C PHE A 218 5.44 -22.38 17.13
N ASN A 219 5.20 -22.35 15.82
CA ASN A 219 4.17 -23.16 15.18
C ASN A 219 4.74 -24.03 14.05
N ASP A 220 4.28 -25.28 13.98
CA ASP A 220 4.54 -26.18 12.87
C ASP A 220 3.54 -25.89 11.73
N LEU A 221 3.75 -24.74 11.05
CA LEU A 221 2.87 -24.27 9.98
C LEU A 221 2.78 -25.29 8.84
N LYS A 222 1.56 -25.58 8.39
CA LYS A 222 1.26 -26.47 7.28
C LYS A 222 0.72 -25.69 6.08
N THR A 223 0.98 -26.18 4.88
CA THR A 223 0.39 -25.63 3.66
C THR A 223 -1.14 -25.52 3.76
N ASP A 224 -1.71 -24.33 3.52
CA ASP A 224 -3.15 -24.20 3.37
C ASP A 224 -3.62 -24.72 1.99
N GLU A 225 -4.20 -25.92 1.99
CA GLU A 225 -4.69 -26.59 0.79
C GLU A 225 -5.67 -25.73 -0.02
N ARG A 226 -6.43 -24.84 0.63
CA ARG A 226 -7.41 -23.97 -0.06
C ARG A 226 -6.75 -23.09 -1.12
N TRP A 227 -5.55 -22.62 -0.83
CA TRP A 227 -4.75 -21.74 -1.68
C TRP A 227 -3.74 -22.52 -2.51
N ALA A 228 -3.20 -23.62 -1.97
CA ALA A 228 -2.28 -24.50 -2.67
C ALA A 228 -2.96 -25.51 -3.63
N THR A 229 -4.29 -25.43 -3.83
CA THR A 229 -4.99 -26.37 -4.73
C THR A 229 -4.60 -26.08 -6.19
N ILE A 230 -3.56 -26.77 -6.66
CA ILE A 230 -3.06 -26.71 -8.04
C ILE A 230 -4.17 -27.01 -9.06
N GLN A 231 -5.16 -27.85 -8.71
CA GLN A 231 -6.30 -28.20 -9.58
C GLN A 231 -7.23 -27.01 -9.87
N ARG A 232 -7.30 -26.01 -8.99
CA ARG A 232 -8.16 -24.83 -9.18
C ARG A 232 -7.47 -23.74 -10.01
N LEU A 233 -6.15 -23.84 -10.18
CA LEU A 233 -5.40 -22.92 -11.04
C LEU A 233 -5.86 -23.05 -12.49
N TYR A 234 -5.62 -21.99 -13.27
CA TYR A 234 -5.90 -21.96 -14.71
C TYR A 234 -7.36 -22.23 -15.07
N HIS A 235 -8.29 -21.59 -14.35
CA HIS A 235 -9.73 -21.74 -14.58
C HIS A 235 -10.21 -23.21 -14.43
N GLY A 236 -9.58 -23.95 -13.51
CA GLY A 236 -9.92 -25.36 -13.26
C GLY A 236 -9.27 -26.36 -14.23
N ALA A 237 -8.46 -25.91 -15.20
CA ALA A 237 -7.67 -26.82 -16.03
C ALA A 237 -6.58 -27.55 -15.23
N GLY A 238 -6.21 -27.00 -14.07
CA GLY A 238 -5.19 -27.52 -13.19
C GLY A 238 -3.77 -27.15 -13.64
N GLY A 239 -2.90 -26.99 -12.64
CA GLY A 239 -1.46 -26.87 -12.87
C GLY A 239 -0.72 -28.21 -12.77
N GLU A 240 0.56 -28.16 -13.10
CA GLU A 240 1.53 -29.24 -12.94
C GLU A 240 2.84 -28.64 -12.40
N VAL A 241 3.45 -29.33 -11.43
CA VAL A 241 4.76 -28.95 -10.89
C VAL A 241 5.83 -29.35 -11.90
N ILE A 242 6.62 -28.38 -12.36
CA ILE A 242 7.70 -28.60 -13.30
C ILE A 242 8.93 -29.09 -12.53
N LYS A 243 9.41 -30.28 -12.86
CA LYS A 243 10.67 -30.80 -12.32
C LYS A 243 11.85 -30.17 -13.05
N ILE A 244 12.39 -29.10 -12.48
CA ILE A 244 13.59 -28.44 -12.99
C ILE A 244 14.81 -29.28 -12.57
N GLY A 245 15.56 -29.80 -13.55
CA GLY A 245 16.79 -30.57 -13.31
C GLY A 245 16.77 -32.04 -13.74
N GLN A 246 15.61 -32.62 -14.10
CA GLN A 246 15.54 -34.04 -14.46
C GLN A 246 15.89 -34.36 -15.93
N ALA A 247 16.23 -33.34 -16.74
CA ALA A 247 16.46 -33.52 -18.18
C ALA A 247 17.87 -34.03 -18.56
N VAL A 248 18.83 -34.10 -17.64
CA VAL A 248 20.23 -34.49 -17.98
C VAL A 248 20.52 -35.98 -17.72
N ALA A 249 19.67 -36.71 -16.99
CA ALA A 249 19.94 -38.11 -16.64
C ALA A 249 19.24 -39.16 -17.52
N ALA A 250 18.37 -38.77 -18.46
CA ALA A 250 17.48 -39.70 -19.18
C ALA A 250 17.74 -39.80 -20.71
N ALA A 251 18.93 -39.44 -21.17
CA ALA A 251 19.36 -39.62 -22.57
C ALA A 251 20.64 -40.45 -22.68
N ILE A 252 20.67 -41.62 -22.02
CA ILE A 252 21.51 -42.73 -22.47
C ILE A 252 20.57 -43.93 -22.65
N PRO A 253 20.18 -44.29 -23.89
CA PRO A 253 19.55 -45.58 -24.11
C PRO A 253 20.61 -46.64 -23.81
N SER A 254 20.38 -47.45 -22.77
CA SER A 254 21.21 -48.60 -22.44
C SER A 254 21.08 -49.64 -23.56
N LEU A 255 21.90 -49.52 -24.60
CA LEU A 255 22.18 -50.61 -25.51
C LEU A 255 23.30 -51.43 -24.89
N GLY A 256 22.92 -52.56 -24.30
CA GLY A 256 23.87 -53.50 -23.72
C GLY A 256 24.73 -54.15 -24.79
N TYR A 257 26.05 -54.06 -24.64
CA TYR A 257 27.01 -55.06 -25.11
C TYR A 257 28.23 -55.06 -24.20
N ASP A 258 28.51 -56.24 -23.64
CA ASP A 258 29.73 -56.60 -22.92
C ASP A 258 30.90 -56.81 -23.89
N THR A 259 32.03 -56.12 -23.70
CA THR A 259 33.39 -56.68 -23.89
C THR A 259 34.47 -55.74 -23.32
N PRO A 260 35.50 -56.24 -22.62
CA PRO A 260 36.57 -55.41 -22.07
C PRO A 260 37.82 -55.44 -22.97
N ILE A 261 38.37 -54.28 -23.35
CA ILE A 261 39.74 -54.17 -23.88
C ILE A 261 40.44 -52.94 -23.27
N GLN A 262 41.64 -53.20 -22.74
CA GLN A 262 42.57 -52.26 -22.13
C GLN A 262 43.21 -51.28 -23.13
N GLN A 263 43.51 -50.09 -22.58
CA GLN A 263 44.68 -49.21 -22.83
C GLN A 263 45.10 -48.93 -24.28
N THR A 264 45.22 -47.64 -24.62
CA THR A 264 46.48 -47.04 -25.12
C THR A 264 46.36 -45.51 -25.01
N LEU A 265 47.29 -44.93 -24.26
CA LEU A 265 47.65 -43.50 -24.29
C LEU A 265 48.50 -43.25 -25.55
N GLU A 266 48.23 -42.20 -26.30
CA GLU A 266 49.24 -41.26 -26.83
C GLU A 266 48.57 -39.99 -27.37
N PRO A 267 49.28 -38.84 -27.37
CA PRO A 267 48.77 -37.49 -27.58
C PRO A 267 48.97 -37.02 -29.02
N GLU A 268 48.26 -35.98 -29.47
CA GLU A 268 48.54 -35.01 -30.56
C GLU A 268 47.19 -34.31 -30.86
N GLU A 269 47.04 -33.07 -31.30
CA GLU A 269 47.87 -31.89 -31.54
C GLU A 269 46.87 -30.72 -31.76
N ASP A 270 47.39 -29.51 -31.68
CA ASP A 270 46.81 -28.21 -32.00
C ASP A 270 45.67 -28.12 -33.04
N SER A 271 44.60 -27.40 -32.67
CA SER A 271 43.89 -26.54 -33.61
C SER A 271 43.15 -25.40 -32.90
N LEU A 272 43.81 -24.24 -32.79
CA LEU A 272 43.19 -22.96 -32.43
C LEU A 272 42.36 -22.41 -33.62
N PRO A 273 41.16 -21.84 -33.39
CA PRO A 273 40.42 -21.12 -34.42
C PRO A 273 41.01 -19.71 -34.68
N PRO A 274 40.86 -19.15 -35.90
CA PRO A 274 41.55 -17.94 -36.32
C PRO A 274 41.00 -16.65 -35.67
N PRO A 275 41.84 -15.62 -35.47
CA PRO A 275 41.43 -14.35 -34.88
C PRO A 275 40.67 -13.49 -35.90
N TYR A 276 39.53 -12.94 -35.47
CA TYR A 276 38.71 -12.01 -36.24
C TYR A 276 39.38 -10.63 -36.26
N VAL A 277 39.67 -10.12 -37.46
CA VAL A 277 40.27 -8.80 -37.70
C VAL A 277 39.18 -7.73 -37.63
N GLU A 278 39.25 -6.89 -36.60
CA GLU A 278 38.40 -5.70 -36.44
C GLU A 278 38.86 -4.59 -37.40
N LYS A 279 37.96 -4.17 -38.30
CA LYS A 279 38.20 -3.07 -39.24
C LYS A 279 37.84 -1.75 -38.56
N SER A 280 38.84 -0.89 -38.37
CA SER A 280 38.68 0.50 -37.96
C SER A 280 37.85 1.31 -38.95
N PRO A 281 36.95 2.21 -38.50
CA PRO A 281 36.40 3.25 -39.36
C PRO A 281 37.26 4.51 -39.36
N LEU A 282 37.42 5.02 -40.57
CA LEU A 282 38.20 6.18 -40.98
C LEU A 282 37.69 7.50 -40.39
N GLN A 283 38.67 8.35 -40.08
CA GLN A 283 38.56 9.79 -39.87
C GLN A 283 37.85 10.47 -41.04
N GLY A 284 36.82 11.24 -40.73
CA GLY A 284 36.20 12.23 -41.63
C GLY A 284 36.13 13.57 -40.91
N ALA A 285 37.04 14.48 -41.27
CA ALA A 285 37.01 15.87 -40.85
C ALA A 285 35.87 16.61 -41.58
N MET A 286 35.01 17.31 -40.84
CA MET A 286 34.27 18.44 -41.40
C MET A 286 34.10 19.54 -40.35
N GLN A 287 34.31 20.74 -40.86
CA GLN A 287 34.52 22.01 -40.21
C GLN A 287 33.23 22.85 -40.39
N VAL A 288 33.08 23.89 -39.57
CA VAL A 288 32.23 25.10 -39.75
C VAL A 288 30.72 24.97 -39.47
N PHE A 289 30.25 25.54 -38.36
CA PHE A 289 29.67 26.90 -38.27
C PHE A 289 29.09 27.13 -36.87
N ALA A 290 29.65 28.10 -36.15
CA ALA A 290 29.06 28.65 -34.93
C ALA A 290 27.95 29.64 -35.33
N SER A 291 26.72 29.38 -34.92
CA SER A 291 25.63 30.35 -34.98
C SER A 291 25.26 30.81 -33.58
N SER A 292 25.57 32.08 -33.34
CA SER A 292 25.07 32.92 -32.26
C SER A 292 23.54 33.03 -32.30
N GLY A 293 22.88 32.66 -31.21
CA GLY A 293 21.47 32.96 -30.98
C GLY A 293 21.32 33.76 -29.69
N GLY A 294 21.34 35.10 -29.83
CA GLY A 294 21.11 36.02 -28.72
C GLY A 294 19.67 35.92 -28.22
N HIS A 295 19.50 35.69 -26.92
CA HIS A 295 18.21 35.82 -26.25
C HIS A 295 18.13 37.16 -25.52
N VAL A 296 17.14 37.94 -25.93
CA VAL A 296 16.90 39.34 -25.56
C VAL A 296 16.35 39.40 -24.14
N GLN A 297 17.10 40.05 -23.24
CA GLN A 297 16.59 40.61 -21.99
C GLN A 297 15.54 41.68 -22.32
N THR A 298 14.29 41.46 -21.92
CA THR A 298 13.27 42.51 -21.84
C THR A 298 13.03 42.86 -20.38
N SER A 299 13.81 43.82 -19.90
CA SER A 299 13.56 44.57 -18.69
C SER A 299 12.55 45.68 -18.99
N PHE A 300 11.35 45.63 -18.39
CA PHE A 300 10.48 46.80 -18.25
C PHE A 300 10.17 47.02 -16.77
N SER A 301 10.91 47.96 -16.19
CA SER A 301 10.57 48.67 -14.97
C SER A 301 9.85 49.96 -15.34
N VAL A 302 8.59 50.13 -14.92
CA VAL A 302 7.92 51.44 -14.92
C VAL A 302 7.22 51.67 -13.59
N ALA A 303 7.80 52.63 -12.87
CA ALA A 303 7.22 53.67 -12.02
C ALA A 303 6.07 53.36 -11.04
N ALA A 304 6.37 53.74 -9.79
CA ALA A 304 5.47 53.94 -8.67
C ALA A 304 4.43 55.06 -8.89
N GLY A 305 3.28 54.91 -8.21
CA GLY A 305 2.31 55.97 -7.95
C GLY A 305 1.21 55.48 -7.00
N PRO A 306 0.98 56.10 -5.82
CA PRO A 306 0.08 55.60 -4.78
C PRO A 306 -1.31 56.25 -4.83
N GLY A 307 -2.32 55.54 -4.30
CA GLY A 307 -3.65 56.12 -4.04
C GLY A 307 -4.64 55.12 -3.45
N PRO A 308 -5.25 55.37 -2.26
CA PRO A 308 -6.05 54.40 -1.53
C PRO A 308 -7.54 54.51 -1.87
N SER A 309 -8.26 53.39 -1.88
CA SER A 309 -9.72 53.43 -1.73
C SER A 309 -10.27 52.11 -1.17
N SER A 310 -10.88 52.25 -0.01
CA SER A 310 -11.64 51.28 0.77
C SER A 310 -12.74 50.55 -0.02
N ARG A 311 -12.66 49.22 -0.15
CA ARG A 311 -13.84 48.37 -0.43
C ARG A 311 -13.78 47.03 0.31
N LYS A 312 -14.56 46.99 1.40
CA LYS A 312 -15.52 45.93 1.78
C LYS A 312 -15.17 44.51 1.31
N ARG A 313 -14.50 43.76 2.19
CA ARG A 313 -14.13 42.35 2.04
C ARG A 313 -15.39 41.47 2.11
N ARG A 314 -15.97 41.13 0.96
CA ARG A 314 -16.95 40.05 0.81
C ARG A 314 -16.12 38.78 0.54
N ARG A 315 -16.09 37.84 1.48
CA ARG A 315 -15.51 36.51 1.28
C ARG A 315 -16.33 35.81 0.18
N THR A 316 -15.81 35.80 -1.03
CA THR A 316 -16.18 34.83 -2.06
C THR A 316 -15.13 33.72 -2.00
N SER A 317 -15.59 32.51 -1.71
CA SER A 317 -14.85 31.27 -1.87
C SER A 317 -14.16 31.23 -3.24
N GLU A 318 -12.84 31.25 -3.24
CA GLU A 318 -12.04 30.98 -4.43
C GLU A 318 -12.31 29.53 -4.86
N PRO A 319 -12.57 29.26 -6.15
CA PRO A 319 -12.59 27.90 -6.64
C PRO A 319 -11.16 27.38 -6.58
N SER A 320 -10.97 26.35 -5.77
CA SER A 320 -9.75 25.52 -5.68
C SER A 320 -9.08 25.41 -7.05
N SER A 321 -7.82 25.85 -7.11
CA SER A 321 -6.97 25.79 -8.29
C SER A 321 -7.12 24.44 -8.97
N ALA A 322 -7.72 24.43 -10.17
CA ALA A 322 -7.86 23.24 -10.99
C ALA A 322 -6.50 22.54 -11.09
N SER A 323 -6.41 21.35 -10.51
CA SER A 323 -5.20 20.53 -10.39
C SER A 323 -4.45 20.52 -11.73
N THR A 324 -3.17 20.87 -11.66
CA THR A 324 -2.23 20.91 -12.79
C THR A 324 -2.25 19.60 -13.58
N THR A 325 -2.58 18.48 -12.92
CA THR A 325 -2.71 17.14 -13.47
C THR A 325 -3.85 17.04 -14.49
N HIS A 326 -5.00 17.71 -14.26
CA HIS A 326 -6.09 17.69 -15.24
C HIS A 326 -5.72 18.43 -16.54
N LYS A 327 -4.95 19.52 -16.44
CA LYS A 327 -4.43 20.23 -17.61
C LYS A 327 -3.45 19.36 -18.40
N GLN A 328 -2.60 18.60 -17.72
CA GLN A 328 -1.65 17.70 -18.37
C GLN A 328 -2.35 16.56 -19.12
N ILE A 329 -3.40 15.98 -18.53
CA ILE A 329 -4.21 14.94 -19.17
C ILE A 329 -4.90 15.49 -20.44
N LEU A 330 -5.48 16.69 -20.36
CA LEU A 330 -6.10 17.36 -21.51
C LEU A 330 -5.09 17.65 -22.64
N LEU A 331 -3.86 18.05 -22.29
CA LEU A 331 -2.79 18.27 -23.27
C LEU A 331 -2.37 16.96 -23.97
N ASN A 332 -2.24 15.87 -23.22
CA ASN A 332 -1.93 14.55 -23.77
C ASN A 332 -3.03 14.05 -24.71
N PHE A 333 -4.31 14.19 -24.33
CA PHE A 333 -5.44 13.87 -25.20
C PHE A 333 -5.43 14.70 -26.48
N GLY A 334 -5.15 16.00 -26.38
CA GLY A 334 -5.01 16.86 -27.55
C GLY A 334 -3.89 16.42 -28.50
N GLN A 335 -2.80 15.86 -27.98
CA GLN A 335 -1.72 15.31 -28.81
C GLN A 335 -2.12 14.01 -29.51
N VAL A 336 -2.85 13.12 -28.85
CA VAL A 336 -3.36 11.87 -29.44
C VAL A 336 -4.34 12.19 -30.58
N VAL A 337 -5.29 13.11 -30.36
CA VAL A 337 -6.25 13.53 -31.39
C VAL A 337 -5.54 14.08 -32.63
N ARG A 338 -4.49 14.89 -32.45
CA ARG A 338 -3.69 15.42 -33.57
C ARG A 338 -2.99 14.32 -34.37
N ARG A 339 -2.39 13.33 -33.69
CA ARG A 339 -1.76 12.19 -34.37
C ARG A 339 -2.78 11.33 -35.13
N ASN A 340 -3.97 11.16 -34.57
CA ASN A 340 -5.03 10.40 -35.23
C ASN A 340 -5.50 11.09 -36.53
N ALA A 341 -5.69 12.41 -36.50
CA ALA A 341 -6.02 13.18 -37.69
C ALA A 341 -4.91 13.10 -38.76
N GLU A 342 -3.63 13.10 -38.37
CA GLU A 342 -2.51 12.93 -39.30
C GLU A 342 -2.48 11.53 -39.95
N LEU A 343 -2.82 10.49 -39.18
CA LEU A 343 -2.93 9.12 -39.68
C LEU A 343 -4.09 8.98 -40.68
N GLU A 344 -5.25 9.57 -40.40
CA GLU A 344 -6.39 9.60 -41.33
C GLU A 344 -6.00 10.20 -42.69
N ILE A 345 -5.30 11.34 -42.69
CA ILE A 345 -4.81 11.98 -43.93
C ILE A 345 -3.84 11.06 -44.70
N ARG A 346 -2.97 10.31 -43.98
CA ARG A 346 -2.04 9.38 -44.61
C ARG A 346 -2.74 8.17 -45.22
N VAL A 347 -3.78 7.65 -44.56
CA VAL A 347 -4.60 6.55 -45.07
C VAL A 347 -5.34 6.98 -46.33
N GLU A 348 -5.99 8.15 -46.31
CA GLU A 348 -6.68 8.72 -47.48
C GLU A 348 -5.71 8.90 -48.68
N ARG A 349 -4.48 9.34 -48.41
CA ARG A 349 -3.43 9.45 -49.44
C ARG A 349 -3.04 8.09 -50.03
N LEU A 350 -2.93 7.05 -49.20
CA LEU A 350 -2.62 5.69 -49.65
C LEU A 350 -3.76 5.09 -50.47
N GLU A 351 -5.02 5.30 -50.06
CA GLU A 351 -6.20 4.88 -50.82
C GLU A 351 -6.25 5.53 -52.20
N LYS A 352 -5.94 6.84 -52.28
CA LYS A 352 -5.85 7.55 -53.55
C LYS A 352 -4.74 7.00 -54.46
N MET A 353 -3.57 6.72 -53.91
CA MET A 353 -2.48 6.07 -54.67
C MET A 353 -2.89 4.68 -55.18
N LEU A 354 -3.65 3.92 -54.39
CA LEU A 354 -4.16 2.61 -54.78
C LEU A 354 -5.15 2.72 -55.95
N GLN A 355 -6.08 3.67 -55.88
CA GLN A 355 -7.04 3.94 -56.97
C GLN A 355 -6.35 4.40 -58.26
N GLU A 356 -5.34 5.27 -58.17
CA GLU A 356 -4.57 5.73 -59.34
C GLU A 356 -3.73 4.60 -59.97
N SER A 357 -3.33 3.60 -59.18
CA SER A 357 -2.55 2.45 -59.67
C SER A 357 -3.38 1.39 -60.40
N GLY A 358 -4.71 1.39 -60.25
CA GLY A 358 -5.63 0.40 -60.84
C GLY A 358 -5.72 0.39 -62.37
N ALA A 359 -5.09 1.36 -63.06
CA ALA A 359 -5.13 1.47 -64.53
C ALA A 359 -3.92 0.83 -65.25
N ARG A 360 -2.91 0.33 -64.53
CA ARG A 360 -1.70 -0.25 -65.16
C ARG A 360 -1.66 -1.78 -65.01
N THR A 361 -1.74 -2.44 -66.17
CA THR A 361 -1.25 -3.78 -66.54
C THR A 361 -1.24 -4.86 -65.44
N PRO A 362 -1.94 -5.99 -65.64
CA PRO A 362 -1.93 -7.13 -64.71
C PRO A 362 -0.52 -7.46 -64.25
N CYS A 363 -0.25 -7.23 -62.96
CA CYS A 363 1.04 -7.53 -62.36
C CYS A 363 1.36 -9.01 -62.61
N ARG A 364 2.53 -9.26 -63.18
CA ARG A 364 3.04 -10.60 -63.53
C ARG A 364 3.57 -11.38 -62.31
N TYR A 365 3.28 -10.91 -61.11
CA TYR A 365 3.61 -11.60 -59.87
C TYR A 365 2.61 -12.75 -59.70
N ASN A 366 3.13 -13.96 -59.55
CA ASN A 366 2.31 -15.13 -59.26
C ASN A 366 1.58 -14.88 -57.93
N THR A 367 0.35 -15.40 -57.79
CA THR A 367 -0.50 -15.20 -56.61
C THR A 367 0.21 -15.50 -55.28
N GLU A 368 1.12 -16.47 -55.27
CA GLU A 368 1.91 -16.86 -54.11
C GLU A 368 2.86 -15.76 -53.60
N GLU A 369 3.48 -14.98 -54.51
CA GLU A 369 4.41 -13.91 -54.11
C GLU A 369 3.65 -12.72 -53.51
N VAL A 370 2.44 -12.47 -54.01
CA VAL A 370 1.53 -11.45 -53.44
C VAL A 370 1.08 -11.86 -52.05
N GLU A 371 0.72 -13.12 -51.83
CA GLU A 371 0.35 -13.63 -50.51
C GLU A 371 1.51 -13.53 -49.52
N HIS A 372 2.74 -13.86 -49.93
CA HIS A 372 3.92 -13.73 -49.07
C HIS A 372 4.22 -12.28 -48.69
N ILE A 373 4.18 -11.36 -49.66
CA ILE A 373 4.39 -9.93 -49.39
C ILE A 373 3.28 -9.40 -48.46
N MET A 374 2.04 -9.77 -48.71
CA MET A 374 0.89 -9.35 -47.90
C MET A 374 0.98 -9.89 -46.47
N GLY A 375 1.43 -11.14 -46.30
CA GLY A 375 1.74 -11.73 -45.00
C GLY A 375 2.81 -10.94 -44.25
N HIS A 376 3.94 -10.64 -44.91
CA HIS A 376 5.03 -9.88 -44.29
C HIS A 376 4.62 -8.45 -43.91
N VAL A 377 3.77 -7.80 -44.72
CA VAL A 377 3.23 -6.48 -44.42
C VAL A 377 2.27 -6.54 -43.23
N ASN A 378 1.38 -7.54 -43.17
CA ASN A 378 0.49 -7.72 -42.03
C ASN A 378 1.26 -7.99 -40.73
N ASP A 379 2.26 -8.87 -40.76
CA ASP A 379 3.12 -9.14 -39.60
C ASP A 379 3.79 -7.85 -39.10
N ARG A 380 4.31 -7.04 -40.02
CA ARG A 380 4.93 -5.75 -39.67
C ARG A 380 3.93 -4.74 -39.10
N ILE A 381 2.71 -4.70 -39.62
CA ILE A 381 1.64 -3.84 -39.10
C ILE A 381 1.26 -4.30 -37.69
N ASP A 382 1.08 -5.60 -37.47
CA ASP A 382 0.73 -6.17 -36.17
C ASP A 382 1.82 -5.93 -35.12
N ASP A 383 3.09 -6.05 -35.50
CA ASP A 383 4.23 -5.74 -34.62
C ASP A 383 4.26 -4.26 -34.23
N GLN A 384 4.03 -3.35 -35.19
CA GLN A 384 3.97 -1.91 -34.91
C GLN A 384 2.76 -1.53 -34.06
N LEU A 385 1.59 -2.10 -34.36
CA LEU A 385 0.36 -1.86 -33.60
C LEU A 385 0.50 -2.38 -32.16
N THR A 386 1.10 -3.56 -31.98
CA THR A 386 1.41 -4.11 -30.66
C THR A 386 2.39 -3.21 -29.90
N GLY A 387 3.41 -2.66 -30.57
CA GLY A 387 4.35 -1.72 -29.97
C GLY A 387 3.66 -0.44 -29.45
N VAL A 388 2.81 0.17 -30.27
CA VAL A 388 2.04 1.36 -29.88
C VAL A 388 1.06 1.06 -28.74
N HIS A 389 0.42 -0.11 -28.75
CA HIS A 389 -0.46 -0.53 -27.67
C HIS A 389 0.27 -0.62 -26.34
N ILE A 390 1.45 -1.26 -26.31
CA ILE A 390 2.27 -1.37 -25.09
C ILE A 390 2.71 0.02 -24.61
N GLU A 391 3.23 0.88 -25.50
CA GLU A 391 3.66 2.23 -25.12
C GLU A 391 2.49 3.06 -24.55
N LEU A 392 1.29 2.91 -25.10
CA LEU A 392 0.10 3.59 -24.60
C LEU A 392 -0.36 3.02 -23.26
N GLU A 393 -0.37 1.71 -23.11
CA GLU A 393 -0.72 1.00 -21.86
C GLU A 393 0.23 1.41 -20.73
N ASP A 394 1.54 1.42 -20.98
CA ASP A 394 2.55 1.85 -20.01
C ASP A 394 2.35 3.30 -19.57
N LYS A 395 2.11 4.22 -20.53
CA LYS A 395 1.86 5.63 -20.23
C LYS A 395 0.57 5.86 -19.45
N VAL A 396 -0.48 5.11 -19.76
CA VAL A 396 -1.76 5.18 -19.04
C VAL A 396 -1.61 4.63 -17.63
N MET A 397 -0.93 3.49 -17.47
CA MET A 397 -0.62 2.89 -16.16
C MET A 397 0.21 3.84 -15.30
N GLU A 398 1.33 4.37 -15.81
CA GLU A 398 2.20 5.32 -15.09
C GLU A 398 1.44 6.61 -14.72
N GLY A 399 0.62 7.13 -15.63
CA GLY A 399 -0.22 8.30 -15.36
C GLY A 399 -1.28 8.05 -14.28
N THR A 400 -1.86 6.85 -14.26
CA THR A 400 -2.88 6.45 -13.29
C THR A 400 -2.27 6.21 -11.92
N GLU A 401 -1.10 5.56 -11.85
CA GLU A 401 -0.35 5.33 -10.61
C GLU A 401 0.06 6.66 -9.98
N ARG A 402 0.63 7.59 -10.76
CA ARG A 402 0.99 8.93 -10.28
C ARG A 402 -0.22 9.71 -9.75
N LEU A 403 -1.36 9.61 -10.43
CA LEU A 403 -2.61 10.26 -9.98
C LEU A 403 -3.13 9.62 -8.68
N LEU A 404 -3.05 8.29 -8.56
CA LEU A 404 -3.43 7.57 -7.36
C LEU A 404 -2.56 8.01 -6.19
N GLU A 405 -1.24 8.05 -6.37
CA GLU A 405 -0.27 8.50 -5.36
C GLU A 405 -0.57 9.94 -4.92
N GLU A 406 -0.69 10.89 -5.86
CA GLU A 406 -1.05 12.28 -5.57
C GLU A 406 -2.35 12.38 -4.75
N LYS A 407 -3.38 11.60 -5.12
CA LYS A 407 -4.67 11.63 -4.42
C LYS A 407 -4.60 10.97 -3.04
N THR A 408 -3.83 9.91 -2.89
CA THR A 408 -3.60 9.27 -1.58
C THR A 408 -2.85 10.20 -0.64
N GLU A 409 -1.81 10.90 -1.11
CA GLU A 409 -1.11 11.89 -0.30
C GLU A 409 -2.00 13.10 0.05
N GLU A 410 -2.84 13.56 -0.87
CA GLU A 410 -3.77 14.67 -0.62
C GLU A 410 -4.81 14.27 0.43
N THR A 411 -5.42 13.09 0.30
CA THR A 411 -6.40 12.59 1.26
C THR A 411 -5.77 12.31 2.62
N GLN A 412 -4.55 11.77 2.66
CA GLN A 412 -3.79 11.61 3.90
C GLN A 412 -3.48 12.96 4.56
N ARG A 413 -3.03 13.96 3.79
CA ARG A 413 -2.81 15.32 4.32
C ARG A 413 -4.08 15.93 4.88
N GLN A 414 -5.19 15.86 4.14
CA GLN A 414 -6.49 16.37 4.60
C GLN A 414 -6.95 15.69 5.90
N LEU A 415 -6.78 14.36 6.01
CA LEU A 415 -7.12 13.63 7.21
C LEU A 415 -6.22 14.03 8.38
N TRP A 416 -4.91 14.13 8.17
CA TRP A 416 -3.95 14.52 9.21
C TRP A 416 -4.15 15.96 9.69
N ASP A 417 -4.41 16.89 8.79
CA ASP A 417 -4.72 18.28 9.14
C ASP A 417 -6.07 18.35 9.88
N GLY A 418 -7.08 17.60 9.44
CA GLY A 418 -8.37 17.51 10.12
C GLY A 418 -8.27 16.96 11.53
N ILE A 419 -7.52 15.87 11.75
CA ILE A 419 -7.27 15.30 13.08
C ILE A 419 -6.46 16.29 13.93
N ARG A 420 -5.42 16.90 13.38
CA ARG A 420 -4.56 17.84 14.10
C ARG A 420 -5.33 19.07 14.55
N ASP A 421 -6.13 19.64 13.66
CA ASP A 421 -6.90 20.86 13.94
C ASP A 421 -8.08 20.54 14.86
N GLY A 422 -8.79 19.42 14.63
CA GLY A 422 -9.87 18.96 15.50
C GLY A 422 -9.39 18.70 16.93
N LEU A 423 -8.33 17.89 17.09
CA LEU A 423 -7.77 17.61 18.42
C LEU A 423 -7.21 18.86 19.08
N ARG A 424 -6.58 19.76 18.32
CA ARG A 424 -6.03 21.01 18.85
C ARG A 424 -7.13 21.94 19.35
N GLU A 425 -8.24 22.06 18.63
CA GLU A 425 -9.30 22.99 19.01
C GLU A 425 -10.16 22.41 20.12
N GLU A 426 -10.56 21.13 20.02
CA GLU A 426 -11.32 20.42 21.06
C GLU A 426 -10.53 20.36 22.38
N MET A 427 -9.27 19.90 22.36
CA MET A 427 -8.47 19.88 23.58
C MET A 427 -8.15 21.28 24.12
N ARG A 428 -8.04 22.31 23.27
CA ARG A 428 -7.73 23.66 23.76
C ARG A 428 -8.95 24.31 24.37
N GLU A 429 -10.11 24.21 23.74
CA GLU A 429 -11.32 24.88 24.23
C GLU A 429 -11.89 24.16 25.45
N ASP A 430 -12.11 22.83 25.35
CA ASP A 430 -12.78 22.09 26.41
C ASP A 430 -11.91 21.98 27.68
N LEU A 431 -10.62 21.63 27.53
CA LEU A 431 -9.73 21.49 28.70
C LEU A 431 -9.47 22.85 29.38
N MET A 432 -9.31 23.93 28.61
CA MET A 432 -9.06 25.25 29.20
C MET A 432 -10.32 25.81 29.87
N GLU A 433 -11.51 25.50 29.36
CA GLU A 433 -12.77 25.92 29.98
C GLU A 433 -13.05 25.09 31.24
N GLU A 434 -12.84 23.77 31.19
CA GLU A 434 -12.96 22.88 32.35
C GLU A 434 -11.98 23.28 33.46
N MET A 435 -10.68 23.43 33.15
CA MET A 435 -9.69 23.89 34.14
C MET A 435 -10.01 25.28 34.68
N ARG A 436 -10.59 26.18 33.86
CA ARG A 436 -10.96 27.53 34.29
C ARG A 436 -12.12 27.49 35.27
N GLU A 437 -13.18 26.73 34.99
CA GLU A 437 -14.32 26.63 35.89
C GLU A 437 -13.97 25.87 37.16
N GLU A 438 -13.21 24.76 37.09
CA GLU A 438 -12.72 24.05 38.28
C GLU A 438 -11.88 24.96 39.19
N LEU A 439 -10.91 25.69 38.62
CA LEU A 439 -10.05 26.60 39.39
C LEU A 439 -10.88 27.72 40.04
N LYS A 440 -11.88 28.24 39.31
CA LYS A 440 -12.76 29.31 39.79
C LYS A 440 -13.70 28.85 40.89
N GLU A 441 -14.25 27.63 40.80
CA GLU A 441 -15.05 27.02 41.86
C GLU A 441 -14.19 26.72 43.09
N HIS A 442 -13.02 26.11 42.90
CA HIS A 442 -12.10 25.81 43.99
C HIS A 442 -11.67 27.06 44.77
N ILE A 443 -11.26 28.12 44.06
CA ILE A 443 -10.88 29.40 44.68
C ILE A 443 -12.08 30.04 45.39
N ARG A 444 -13.28 29.96 44.80
CA ARG A 444 -14.49 30.53 45.41
C ARG A 444 -14.84 29.81 46.71
N ASP A 445 -14.83 28.49 46.70
CA ASP A 445 -15.19 27.68 47.85
C ASP A 445 -14.16 27.81 48.98
N GLU A 446 -12.87 27.75 48.66
CA GLU A 446 -11.79 27.94 49.63
C GLU A 446 -11.85 29.35 50.25
N LEU A 447 -12.07 30.39 49.44
CA LEU A 447 -12.16 31.76 49.94
C LEU A 447 -13.40 31.97 50.82
N ILE A 448 -14.56 31.44 50.40
CA ILE A 448 -15.81 31.55 51.18
C ILE A 448 -15.67 30.80 52.51
N GLU A 449 -15.12 29.58 52.50
CA GLU A 449 -14.95 28.79 53.71
C GLU A 449 -13.95 29.44 54.67
N LYS A 450 -12.82 29.95 54.15
CA LYS A 450 -11.83 30.69 54.94
C LYS A 450 -12.41 31.96 55.55
N MET A 451 -13.06 32.81 54.75
CA MET A 451 -13.71 34.03 55.24
C MET A 451 -14.80 33.72 56.28
N ARG A 452 -15.61 32.69 56.05
CA ARG A 452 -16.65 32.26 56.99
C ARG A 452 -16.06 31.81 58.31
N ASN A 453 -14.97 31.05 58.28
CA ASN A 453 -14.30 30.56 59.49
C ASN A 453 -13.60 31.68 60.25
N GLU A 454 -12.91 32.60 59.56
CA GLU A 454 -12.25 33.77 60.15
C GLU A 454 -13.28 34.70 60.83
N VAL A 455 -14.34 35.09 60.11
CA VAL A 455 -15.40 35.95 60.65
C VAL A 455 -16.11 35.29 61.84
N LYS A 456 -16.38 33.98 61.77
CA LYS A 456 -17.01 33.24 62.87
C LYS A 456 -16.11 33.18 64.10
N GLN A 457 -14.80 32.97 63.92
CA GLN A 457 -13.84 32.95 65.04
C GLN A 457 -13.69 34.32 65.68
N GLU A 458 -13.58 35.37 64.88
CA GLU A 458 -13.45 36.76 65.36
C GLU A 458 -14.70 37.20 66.13
N LEU A 459 -15.89 37.01 65.56
CA LEU A 459 -17.17 37.31 66.24
C LEU A 459 -17.34 36.51 67.54
N MET A 460 -16.98 35.23 67.54
CA MET A 460 -17.10 34.40 68.75
C MET A 460 -16.09 34.81 69.82
N ALA A 461 -14.88 35.20 69.45
CA ALA A 461 -13.88 35.71 70.38
C ALA A 461 -14.33 37.04 70.99
N GLU A 462 -14.83 37.97 70.17
CA GLU A 462 -15.34 39.27 70.60
C GLU A 462 -16.55 39.12 71.53
N LEU A 463 -17.53 38.29 71.16
CA LEU A 463 -18.73 38.05 71.97
C LEU A 463 -18.39 37.37 73.31
N LYS A 464 -17.43 36.43 73.33
CA LYS A 464 -16.92 35.84 74.58
C LYS A 464 -16.24 36.89 75.45
N MET A 465 -15.38 37.73 74.87
CA MET A 465 -14.68 38.78 75.61
C MET A 465 -15.65 39.79 76.21
N GLU A 466 -16.65 40.27 75.46
CA GLU A 466 -17.68 41.17 75.98
C GLU A 466 -18.50 40.51 77.09
N PHE A 467 -18.95 39.28 76.89
CA PHE A 467 -19.72 38.56 77.92
C PHE A 467 -18.93 38.38 79.23
N PHE A 468 -17.66 37.97 79.16
CA PHE A 468 -16.82 37.86 80.35
C PHE A 468 -16.55 39.21 80.99
N ARG A 469 -16.41 40.29 80.19
CA ARG A 469 -16.22 41.65 80.69
C ARG A 469 -17.44 42.16 81.44
N GLU A 470 -18.64 42.03 80.86
CA GLU A 470 -19.90 42.40 81.50
C GLU A 470 -20.15 41.59 82.78
N MET A 471 -19.87 40.28 82.75
CA MET A 471 -19.98 39.42 83.93
C MET A 471 -19.02 39.85 85.04
N ALA A 472 -17.76 40.13 84.70
CA ALA A 472 -16.78 40.63 85.66
C ALA A 472 -17.18 42.00 86.24
N GLN A 473 -17.67 42.92 85.40
CA GLN A 473 -18.19 44.22 85.85
C GLN A 473 -19.39 44.07 86.80
N SER A 474 -20.34 43.18 86.47
CA SER A 474 -21.50 42.88 87.31
C SER A 474 -21.10 42.29 88.66
N MET A 475 -20.18 41.32 88.69
CA MET A 475 -19.66 40.75 89.94
C MET A 475 -18.93 41.81 90.79
N MET A 476 -18.11 42.67 90.18
CA MET A 476 -17.43 43.77 90.89
C MET A 476 -18.42 44.79 91.47
N SER A 477 -19.50 45.11 90.75
CA SER A 477 -20.57 45.99 91.23
C SER A 477 -21.31 45.39 92.44
N MET A 478 -21.67 44.10 92.38
CA MET A 478 -22.32 43.40 93.50
C MET A 478 -21.44 43.32 94.75
N ALA A 479 -20.14 43.06 94.59
CA ALA A 479 -19.19 43.06 95.70
C ALA A 479 -19.02 44.44 96.33
N SER A 480 -19.00 45.50 95.52
CA SER A 480 -18.83 46.89 95.99
C SER A 480 -20.08 47.45 96.68
N GLY A 481 -21.28 47.15 96.15
CA GLY A 481 -22.56 47.60 96.73
C GLY A 481 -22.84 47.03 98.13
N SER A 482 -22.28 45.86 98.46
CA SER A 482 -22.39 45.29 99.80
C SER A 482 -21.55 46.05 100.85
N ASN A 483 -20.47 46.70 100.42
CA ASN A 483 -19.63 47.53 101.29
C ASN A 483 -20.26 48.87 101.63
N GLU A 484 -21.08 49.42 100.73
CA GLU A 484 -21.79 50.69 100.95
C GLU A 484 -22.95 50.51 101.95
N LYS A 485 -23.64 49.36 101.89
CA LYS A 485 -24.64 48.98 102.89
C LYS A 485 -24.01 48.72 104.27
N ALA A 486 -22.81 48.13 104.32
CA ALA A 486 -22.04 47.96 105.55
C ALA A 486 -21.53 49.32 106.12
N ARG A 487 -21.07 50.24 105.27
CA ARG A 487 -20.69 51.61 105.68
C ARG A 487 -21.88 52.39 106.22
N MET A 488 -23.02 52.40 105.55
CA MET A 488 -24.23 53.08 106.05
C MET A 488 -24.72 52.48 107.37
N SER A 489 -24.57 51.18 107.58
CA SER A 489 -24.92 50.54 108.85
C SER A 489 -23.97 50.95 110.00
N LEU A 490 -22.68 51.11 109.71
CA LEU A 490 -21.67 51.60 110.67
C LEU A 490 -21.84 53.10 111.02
N GLU A 491 -22.24 53.93 110.05
CA GLU A 491 -22.50 55.36 110.28
C GLU A 491 -23.78 55.59 111.11
N ASN A 492 -24.81 54.74 110.95
CA ASN A 492 -26.02 54.81 111.77
C ASN A 492 -25.77 54.39 113.23
N THR A 493 -24.79 53.52 113.50
CA THR A 493 -24.37 53.18 114.88
C THR A 493 -23.46 54.22 115.53
N ARG A 494 -22.94 55.21 114.78
CA ARG A 494 -22.07 56.27 115.30
C ARG A 494 -22.83 57.56 115.68
N SER A 495 -24.11 57.65 115.34
CA SER A 495 -25.00 58.79 115.66
C SER A 495 -25.99 58.52 116.82
N LEU A 496 -25.83 57.39 117.52
CA LEU A 496 -26.47 57.06 118.80
C LEU A 496 -25.39 57.08 119.89
#